data_AF-A0A1X7SSX3-F1
#
_entry.id   AF-A0A1X7SSX3-F1
#
_cell.length_a   1.000
_cell.length_b   1.000
_cell.length_c   1.000
_cell.angle_alpha   90.00
_cell.angle_beta   90.00
_cell.angle_gamma   90.00
#
_symmetry.space_group_name_H-M   'P 1'
#
loop_
_entity.id
_entity.type
_entity.pdbx_description
1 polymer ?
#
loop_
_entity_poly.entity_id
_entity_poly.type
_entity_poly.pdbx_seq_one_letter_code
_entity_poly.pdbx_strand_id
1 'polypeptide(L)'
;FIYHPLPTMAGYNAEEVGKNDFVLLDDISMSAFMNNLQLRFKKGKIYTYIGEVVVSMNPYRPMNIYDRQYIQDYKGREMYEREPHIFALSDAVYRNMKRTGHNSCIVIS
;
A
#
# COMPACT_ATOMS: atom_id res chain seq x y z
N PHE A 1 17.41 -20.17 26.24
CA PHE A 1 16.70 -20.88 25.16
C PHE A 1 15.21 -20.64 25.33
N ILE A 2 14.70 -19.50 24.86
CA ILE A 2 13.28 -19.17 24.91
C ILE A 2 12.79 -19.31 23.47
N TYR A 3 11.89 -20.25 23.23
CA TYR A 3 11.20 -20.42 21.96
C TYR A 3 10.28 -19.22 21.75
N HIS A 4 10.66 -18.29 20.87
CA HIS A 4 9.69 -17.43 20.21
C HIS A 4 9.01 -18.26 19.13
N PRO A 5 7.68 -18.45 19.15
CA PRO A 5 6.99 -19.16 18.09
C PRO A 5 7.04 -18.33 16.81
N LEU A 6 7.37 -18.98 15.69
CA LEU A 6 7.21 -18.42 14.35
C LEU A 6 5.73 -18.08 14.12
N PRO A 7 5.39 -16.94 13.50
CA PRO A 7 4.01 -16.65 13.18
C PRO A 7 3.50 -17.68 12.17
N THR A 8 2.55 -18.50 12.64
CA THR A 8 1.75 -19.43 11.87
C THR A 8 1.07 -18.72 10.70
N MET A 9 1.11 -19.35 9.51
CA MET A 9 0.33 -18.99 8.32
C MET A 9 -1.19 -19.19 8.56
N ALA A 10 -1.76 -18.38 9.46
CA ALA A 10 -3.19 -18.22 9.59
C ALA A 10 -3.60 -17.03 8.72
N GLY A 11 -4.61 -17.23 7.87
CA GLY A 11 -5.10 -16.25 6.91
C GLY A 11 -5.21 -14.85 7.51
N TYR A 12 -4.66 -13.88 6.79
CA TYR A 12 -4.81 -12.45 7.06
C TYR A 12 -6.29 -12.07 6.91
N ASN A 13 -7.13 -12.42 7.89
CA ASN A 13 -8.35 -11.69 8.16
C ASN A 13 -7.96 -10.42 8.93
N ALA A 14 -7.23 -9.53 8.25
CA ALA A 14 -7.24 -8.13 8.63
C ALA A 14 -8.63 -7.64 8.26
N GLU A 15 -9.43 -7.21 9.24
CA GLU A 15 -10.65 -6.46 8.95
C GLU A 15 -10.29 -5.40 7.91
N GLU A 16 -10.96 -5.43 6.75
CA GLU A 16 -10.66 -4.54 5.64
C GLU A 16 -10.91 -3.10 6.12
N VAL A 17 -9.84 -2.38 6.48
CA VAL A 17 -9.95 -1.02 6.99
C VAL A 17 -10.28 -0.10 5.82
N GLY A 18 -11.56 0.11 5.57
CA GLY A 18 -12.03 0.89 4.43
C GLY A 18 -11.55 0.31 3.09
N LYS A 19 -11.68 1.08 2.01
CA LYS A 19 -11.25 0.68 0.67
C LYS A 19 -9.78 1.00 0.44
N ASN A 20 -9.04 0.02 -0.06
CA ASN A 20 -7.64 0.16 -0.47
C ASN A 20 -7.47 0.98 -1.75
N ASP A 21 -8.47 0.95 -2.63
CA ASP A 21 -8.52 1.71 -3.88
C ASP A 21 -9.84 2.49 -3.94
N PHE A 22 -9.73 3.79 -4.19
CA PHE A 22 -10.87 4.69 -4.31
C PHE A 22 -11.73 4.44 -5.54
N VAL A 23 -11.21 3.74 -6.56
CA VAL A 23 -12.02 3.26 -7.68
C VAL A 23 -13.11 2.28 -7.22
N LEU A 24 -12.93 1.64 -6.05
CA LEU A 24 -13.88 0.71 -5.44
C LEU A 24 -14.84 1.37 -4.44
N LEU A 25 -14.87 2.70 -4.36
CA LEU A 25 -15.89 3.39 -3.56
C LEU A 25 -17.23 3.39 -4.30
N ASP A 26 -18.29 2.99 -3.58
CA ASP A 26 -19.66 3.04 -4.09
C ASP A 26 -20.18 4.49 -4.22
N ASP A 27 -19.71 5.38 -3.34
CA ASP A 27 -20.01 6.81 -3.35
C ASP A 27 -18.73 7.62 -3.63
N ILE A 28 -18.74 8.35 -4.74
CA ILE A 28 -17.62 9.21 -5.19
C ILE A 28 -17.66 10.63 -4.58
N SER A 29 -18.53 10.86 -3.59
CA SER A 29 -18.58 12.14 -2.88
C SER A 29 -17.28 12.45 -2.14
N MET A 30 -16.94 13.74 -2.03
CA MET A 30 -15.81 14.21 -1.22
C MET A 30 -15.92 13.73 0.23
N SER A 31 -17.15 13.67 0.78
CA SER A 31 -17.41 13.13 2.11
C SER A 31 -17.02 11.66 2.24
N ALA A 32 -17.41 10.80 1.30
CA ALA A 32 -17.06 9.39 1.33
C ALA A 32 -15.54 9.18 1.22
N PHE A 33 -14.90 9.95 0.34
CA PHE A 33 -13.44 9.95 0.19
C PHE A 33 -12.72 10.31 1.49
N MET A 34 -13.12 11.42 2.11
CA MET A 34 -12.53 11.89 3.38
C MET A 34 -12.80 10.92 4.53
N ASN A 35 -13.98 10.33 4.59
CA ASN A 35 -14.33 9.35 5.61
C ASN A 35 -13.44 8.09 5.51
N ASN A 36 -13.21 7.60 4.28
CA ASN A 36 -12.34 6.44 4.07
C ASN A 36 -10.87 6.75 4.44
N LEU A 37 -10.34 7.90 4.02
CA LEU A 37 -9.00 8.35 4.43
C LEU A 37 -8.90 8.43 5.96
N GLN A 38 -9.87 9.06 6.61
CA GLN A 38 -9.85 9.22 8.06
C GLN A 38 -9.90 7.86 8.79
N LEU A 39 -10.75 6.93 8.32
CA LEU A 39 -10.84 5.58 8.86
C LEU A 39 -9.50 4.83 8.74
N ARG A 40 -8.90 4.87 7.55
CA ARG A 40 -7.60 4.24 7.25
C ARG A 40 -6.46 4.82 8.08
N PHE A 41 -6.39 6.15 8.15
CA PHE A 41 -5.37 6.85 8.93
C PHE A 41 -5.45 6.49 10.42
N LYS A 42 -6.66 6.46 10.99
CA LYS A 42 -6.89 6.09 12.40
C LYS A 42 -6.40 4.68 12.74
N LYS A 43 -6.36 3.77 11.76
CA LYS A 43 -5.81 2.41 11.90
C LYS A 43 -4.35 2.27 11.43
N GLY A 44 -3.68 3.38 11.14
CA GLY A 44 -2.27 3.39 10.72
C GLY A 44 -2.04 3.03 9.25
N LYS A 45 -3.08 3.01 8.42
CA LYS A 45 -2.95 2.82 6.96
C LYS A 45 -2.81 4.18 6.30
N ILE A 46 -1.57 4.53 5.92
CA ILE A 46 -1.24 5.87 5.40
C ILE A 46 -1.26 5.98 3.89
N TYR A 47 -1.31 4.84 3.20
CA TYR A 47 -1.36 4.76 1.74
C TYR A 47 -2.72 4.24 1.30
N THR A 48 -3.25 4.84 0.24
CA THR A 48 -4.49 4.44 -0.44
C THR A 48 -4.33 4.69 -1.93
N TYR A 49 -4.82 3.79 -2.78
CA TYR A 49 -4.76 3.93 -4.23
C TYR A 49 -5.93 4.73 -4.79
N ILE A 50 -5.68 5.38 -5.92
CA ILE A 50 -6.70 5.84 -6.88
C ILE A 50 -6.25 5.30 -8.24
N GLY A 51 -6.65 4.06 -8.56
CA GLY A 51 -6.13 3.37 -9.74
C GLY A 51 -4.59 3.24 -9.67
N GLU A 52 -3.88 3.91 -10.58
CA GLU A 52 -2.41 3.91 -10.65
C GLU A 52 -1.74 4.98 -9.76
N VAL A 53 -2.53 5.88 -9.15
CA VAL A 53 -2.04 6.93 -8.26
C VAL A 53 -2.00 6.45 -6.82
N VAL A 54 -1.00 6.90 -6.05
CA VAL A 54 -0.89 6.61 -4.61
C VAL A 54 -1.10 7.87 -3.80
N VAL A 55 -2.13 7.87 -2.96
CA VAL A 55 -2.37 8.91 -1.96
C VAL A 55 -1.61 8.55 -0.70
N SER A 56 -0.78 9.48 -0.21
CA SER A 56 0.01 9.35 1.02
C SER A 56 -0.44 10.36 2.07
N MET A 57 -0.69 9.91 3.30
CA MET A 57 -0.95 10.77 4.44
C MET A 57 0.20 10.73 5.43
N ASN A 58 0.75 11.89 5.81
CA ASN A 58 1.85 11.96 6.76
C ASN A 58 1.41 11.51 8.17
N PRO A 59 1.98 10.43 8.75
CA PRO A 59 1.64 9.98 10.09
C PRO A 59 2.23 10.83 11.22
N TYR A 60 3.16 11.75 10.91
CA TYR A 60 3.92 12.56 11.88
C TYR A 60 4.62 11.74 12.98
N ARG A 61 4.87 10.46 12.72
CA ARG A 61 5.58 9.53 13.61
C ARG A 61 6.32 8.47 12.79
N PRO A 62 7.39 7.86 13.35
CA PRO A 62 8.04 6.71 12.74
C PRO A 62 7.06 5.54 12.55
N MET A 63 7.23 4.80 11.45
CA MET A 63 6.43 3.63 11.08
C MET A 63 7.37 2.52 10.61
N ASN A 64 7.13 1.29 11.07
CA ASN A 64 7.95 0.12 10.71
C ASN A 64 7.45 -0.53 9.40
N ILE A 65 7.31 0.26 8.33
CA ILE A 65 6.78 -0.20 7.02
C ILE A 65 7.80 -0.08 5.87
N TYR A 66 9.02 0.37 6.18
CA TYR A 66 10.08 0.61 5.19
C TYR A 66 11.26 -0.35 5.34
N ASP A 67 11.12 -1.38 6.16
CA ASP A 67 12.18 -2.35 6.41
C ASP A 67 12.43 -3.26 5.19
N ARG A 68 13.60 -3.92 5.18
CA ARG A 68 13.95 -4.87 4.10
C ARG A 68 12.90 -5.98 3.92
N GLN A 69 12.25 -6.42 4.99
CA GLN A 69 11.19 -7.42 4.90
C GLN A 69 10.03 -6.93 4.03
N TYR A 70 9.56 -5.70 4.26
CA TYR A 70 8.53 -5.08 3.42
C TYR A 70 8.98 -5.00 1.96
N ILE A 71 10.22 -4.62 1.68
CA ILE A 71 10.73 -4.59 0.30
C ILE A 71 10.58 -5.97 -0.36
N GLN A 72 10.96 -7.06 0.33
CA GLN A 72 10.81 -8.42 -0.20
C GLN A 72 9.34 -8.82 -0.37
N ASP A 73 8.47 -8.37 0.52
CA ASP A 73 7.04 -8.69 0.48
C ASP A 73 6.34 -8.07 -0.74
N TYR A 74 6.84 -6.94 -1.28
CA TYR A 74 6.30 -6.25 -2.45
C TYR A 74 7.02 -6.56 -3.77
N LYS A 75 8.24 -7.08 -3.72
CA LYS A 75 9.06 -7.34 -4.90
C LYS A 75 8.43 -8.38 -5.83
N GLY A 76 8.32 -8.07 -7.12
CA GLY A 76 7.85 -8.99 -8.15
C GLY A 76 6.36 -9.32 -8.08
N ARG A 77 5.58 -8.57 -7.30
CA ARG A 77 4.13 -8.76 -7.17
C ARG A 77 3.37 -7.71 -7.95
N GLU A 78 2.14 -8.05 -8.33
CA GLU A 78 1.23 -7.07 -8.90
C GLU A 78 0.69 -6.10 -7.83
N MET A 79 0.40 -4.87 -8.26
CA MET A 79 0.10 -3.74 -7.37
C MET A 79 -1.08 -4.00 -6.41
N TYR A 80 -2.04 -4.81 -6.85
CA TYR A 80 -3.28 -5.11 -6.12
C TYR A 80 -3.21 -6.38 -5.27
N GLU A 81 -2.10 -7.14 -5.30
CA GLU A 81 -1.93 -8.35 -4.48
C GLU A 81 -1.66 -8.05 -3.01
N ARG A 82 -1.25 -6.81 -2.70
CA ARG A 82 -0.83 -6.35 -1.38
C ARG A 82 -1.52 -5.05 -0.99
N GLU A 83 -1.48 -4.73 0.30
CA GLU A 83 -1.98 -3.45 0.77
C GLU A 83 -1.28 -2.28 0.09
N PRO A 84 -1.96 -1.13 -0.09
CA PRO A 84 -1.38 0.01 -0.75
C PRO A 84 -0.04 0.43 -0.13
N HIS A 85 0.99 0.50 -0.98
CA HIS A 85 2.33 0.90 -0.57
C HIS A 85 3.14 1.45 -1.74
N ILE A 86 4.08 2.34 -1.44
CA ILE A 86 4.96 2.95 -2.45
C ILE A 86 5.93 1.93 -3.08
N PHE A 87 6.24 0.85 -2.37
CA PHE A 87 7.08 -0.23 -2.90
C PHE A 87 6.39 -1.00 -4.04
N ALA A 88 5.07 -1.17 -3.99
CA ALA A 88 4.34 -1.79 -5.09
C ALA A 88 4.44 -0.94 -6.37
N LEU A 89 4.23 0.38 -6.24
CA LEU A 89 4.39 1.34 -7.34
C LEU A 89 5.82 1.32 -7.88
N SER A 90 6.81 1.35 -6.99
CA SER A 90 8.22 1.37 -7.36
C SER A 90 8.64 0.09 -8.08
N ASP A 91 8.18 -1.09 -7.62
CA ASP A 91 8.44 -2.37 -8.26
C ASP A 91 7.76 -2.47 -9.62
N ALA A 92 6.50 -2.02 -9.74
CA ALA A 92 5.78 -2.00 -11.02
C ALA A 92 6.50 -1.12 -12.06
N VAL A 93 6.90 0.10 -11.67
CA VAL A 93 7.67 1.02 -12.53
C VAL A 93 9.01 0.40 -12.93
N TYR A 94 9.74 -0.17 -11.97
CA TYR A 94 11.03 -0.81 -12.24
C TYR A 94 10.91 -2.02 -13.18
N ARG A 95 9.93 -2.89 -12.96
CA ARG A 95 9.65 -4.05 -13.82
C ARG A 95 9.27 -3.60 -15.23
N ASN A 96 8.43 -2.57 -15.35
CA ASN A 96 8.03 -2.04 -16.64
C ASN A 96 9.22 -1.44 -17.41
N MET A 97 10.05 -0.62 -16.74
CA MET A 97 11.28 -0.08 -17.29
C MET A 97 12.22 -1.20 -17.78
N LYS A 98 12.41 -2.26 -16.97
CA LYS A 98 13.26 -3.41 -17.34
C LYS A 98 12.70 -4.20 -18.52
N ARG A 99 11.38 -4.39 -18.61
CA ARG A 99 10.71 -5.14 -19.67
C ARG A 99 10.70 -4.40 -21.00
N THR A 100 10.47 -3.09 -20.96
CA THR A 100 10.28 -2.26 -22.16
C THR A 100 11.58 -1.61 -22.64
N GLY A 101 12.57 -1.45 -21.77
CA GLY A 101 13.79 -0.68 -22.05
C GLY A 101 13.56 0.84 -22.15
N HIS A 102 12.37 1.32 -21.75
CA HIS A 102 12.03 2.74 -21.80
C HIS A 102 12.16 3.39 -20.42
N ASN A 103 12.63 4.64 -20.40
CA ASN A 103 12.73 5.42 -19.17
C ASN A 103 11.35 5.65 -18.55
N SER A 104 11.29 5.63 -17.22
CA SER A 104 10.08 5.90 -16.44
C SER A 104 10.36 7.01 -15.42
N CYS A 105 9.33 7.77 -15.06
CA CYS A 105 9.40 8.75 -13.98
C CYS A 105 8.27 8.52 -12.97
N ILE A 106 8.53 8.87 -11.71
CA ILE A 106 7.52 8.93 -10.65
C ILE A 106 7.42 10.40 -10.25
N VAL A 107 6.23 10.97 -10.37
CA VAL A 107 5.96 12.35 -9.97
C VAL A 107 5.37 12.35 -8.56
N ILE A 108 5.96 13.15 -7.68
CA ILE A 108 5.50 13.36 -6.29
C ILE A 108 5.04 14.82 -6.20
N SER A 109 3.81 15.05 -5.74
CA SER A 109 3.18 16.36 -5.60
C SER A 109 2.61 16.58 -4.21
#